data_AF-K1TV98-F1
#
_entry.id   AF-K1TV98-F1
#
_cell.length_a   1.000
_cell.length_b   1.000
_cell.length_c   1.000
_cell.angle_alpha   90.00
_cell.angle_beta   90.00
_cell.angle_gamma   90.00
#
_symmetry.space_group_name_H-M   'P 1'
#
loop_
_entity.id
_entity.type
_entity.pdbx_description
1 polymer ?
#
loop_
_entity_poly.entity_id
_entity_poly.type
_entity_poly.pdbx_seq_one_letter_code
_entity_poly.pdbx_strand_id
1 'polypeptide(L)'
;MYTVRDNQDKVRVRVLQGESRFARNNLFLGELNIDVPKGPRGSEAVDVTYTYDINSLLEVEVKVVSTGLTQKMIIKGQDNQMTDDEIQKRMEELSYLKIQPRDLEENRLVLLRAERMYEEALGDRRKELDRYITVFEAALKKGKKRGDRGGQRGIERDPGRRG
;
A
#
# COMPACT_ATOMS: atom_id res chain seq x y z
N MET A 1 2.31 -2.78 -8.21
CA MET A 1 2.72 -2.47 -9.62
C MET A 1 4.07 -3.13 -9.86
N TYR A 2 4.35 -3.64 -11.06
CA TYR A 2 5.62 -4.32 -11.36
C TYR A 2 6.44 -3.50 -12.35
N THR A 3 7.77 -3.68 -12.35
CA THR A 3 8.64 -3.11 -13.41
C THR A 3 8.22 -3.63 -14.78
N VAL A 4 8.30 -2.76 -15.78
CA VAL A 4 7.79 -3.03 -17.13
C VAL A 4 8.89 -3.15 -18.17
N ARG A 5 10.16 -2.96 -17.77
CA ARG A 5 11.36 -3.07 -18.61
C ARG A 5 12.47 -3.79 -17.86
N ASP A 6 13.37 -4.42 -18.62
CA ASP A 6 14.61 -4.95 -18.07
C ASP A 6 15.52 -3.82 -17.61
N ASN A 7 16.22 -4.03 -16.50
CA ASN A 7 17.13 -3.06 -15.87
C ASN A 7 16.50 -1.70 -15.58
N GLN A 8 15.17 -1.64 -15.44
CA GLN A 8 14.46 -0.46 -14.96
C GLN A 8 14.97 -0.13 -13.55
N ASP A 9 15.42 1.10 -13.34
CA ASP A 9 16.01 1.57 -12.08
C ASP A 9 15.12 2.57 -11.34
N LYS A 10 14.06 3.07 -11.98
CA LYS A 10 13.09 3.98 -11.39
C LYS A 10 11.66 3.60 -11.73
N VAL A 11 10.76 3.78 -10.78
CA VAL A 11 9.31 3.74 -10.99
C VAL A 11 8.73 5.12 -10.73
N ARG A 12 7.98 5.63 -11.71
CA ARG A 12 7.26 6.91 -11.61
C ARG A 12 5.77 6.64 -11.35
N VAL A 13 5.22 7.26 -10.31
CA VAL A 13 3.81 7.23 -9.97
C VAL A 13 3.23 8.63 -10.14
N ARG A 14 2.39 8.81 -11.16
CA ARG A 14 1.67 10.06 -11.41
C ARG A 14 0.28 9.99 -10.80
N VAL A 15 -0.11 11.04 -10.08
CA VAL A 15 -1.40 11.15 -9.38
C VAL A 15 -2.25 12.16 -10.12
N LEU A 16 -3.45 11.74 -10.52
CA LEU A 16 -4.41 12.58 -11.24
C LEU A 16 -5.80 12.49 -10.61
N GLN A 17 -6.58 13.56 -10.71
CA GLN A 17 -7.95 13.66 -10.25
C GLN A 17 -8.89 14.10 -11.38
N GLY A 18 -9.94 13.32 -11.61
CA GLY A 18 -11.01 13.61 -12.55
C GLY A 18 -11.77 12.35 -12.93
N GLU A 19 -12.85 12.51 -13.69
CA GLU A 19 -13.70 11.41 -14.18
C GLU A 19 -13.44 11.10 -15.66
N SER A 20 -12.57 11.85 -16.32
CA SER A 20 -12.30 11.62 -17.74
C SER A 20 -11.59 10.31 -17.96
N ARG A 21 -12.01 9.59 -19.01
CA ARG A 21 -11.40 8.33 -19.44
C ARG A 21 -9.93 8.51 -19.87
N PHE A 22 -9.59 9.66 -20.44
CA PHE A 22 -8.23 9.95 -20.87
C PHE A 22 -7.47 10.69 -19.77
N ALA A 23 -6.32 10.15 -19.34
CA ALA A 23 -5.52 10.71 -18.25
C ALA A 23 -5.14 12.17 -18.50
N ARG A 24 -4.79 12.52 -19.75
CA ARG A 24 -4.46 13.90 -20.16
C ARG A 24 -5.56 14.94 -19.93
N ASN A 25 -6.81 14.50 -19.78
CA ASN A 25 -7.96 15.38 -19.54
C ASN A 25 -8.29 15.51 -18.04
N ASN A 26 -7.55 14.81 -17.16
CA ASN A 26 -7.72 14.90 -15.72
C ASN A 26 -6.73 15.89 -15.11
N LEU A 27 -7.07 16.44 -13.94
CA LEU A 27 -6.20 17.35 -13.20
C LEU A 27 -4.98 16.58 -12.69
N PHE A 28 -3.79 17.01 -13.06
CA PHE A 28 -2.56 16.49 -12.48
C PHE A 28 -2.35 17.05 -11.07
N LEU A 29 -2.13 16.17 -10.11
CA LEU A 29 -1.95 16.55 -8.70
C LEU A 29 -0.48 16.48 -8.26
N GLY A 30 0.31 15.58 -8.85
CA GLY A 30 1.72 15.41 -8.50
C GLY A 30 2.29 14.09 -9.00
N GLU A 31 3.60 13.91 -8.84
CA GLU A 31 4.29 12.67 -9.15
C GLU A 31 5.36 12.31 -8.11
N LEU A 32 5.53 11.01 -7.90
CA LEU A 32 6.58 10.43 -7.07
C LEU A 32 7.48 9.56 -7.94
N ASN A 33 8.79 9.62 -7.70
CA ASN A 33 9.78 8.78 -8.36
C ASN A 33 10.55 8.00 -7.29
N ILE A 34 10.53 6.67 -7.37
CA ILE A 34 11.25 5.81 -6.44
C ILE A 34 12.25 4.94 -7.20
N ASP A 35 13.44 4.78 -6.62
CA ASP A 35 14.48 3.91 -7.17
C ASP A 35 14.14 2.44 -6.89
N VAL A 36 14.38 1.57 -7.86
CA VAL A 36 14.20 0.12 -7.74
C VAL A 36 15.48 -0.62 -8.17
N PRO A 37 15.78 -1.79 -7.57
CA PRO A 37 16.89 -2.62 -8.04
C PRO A 37 16.77 -2.96 -9.53
N LYS A 38 17.90 -2.94 -10.25
CA LYS A 38 17.93 -3.38 -11.65
C LYS A 38 17.76 -4.89 -11.71
N GLY A 39 16.85 -5.35 -12.57
CA GLY A 39 16.61 -6.77 -12.80
C GLY A 39 15.77 -7.00 -14.05
N PRO A 40 15.46 -8.27 -14.37
CA PRO A 40 14.54 -8.60 -15.45
C PRO A 40 13.18 -7.92 -15.27
N ARG A 41 12.48 -7.65 -16.36
CA ARG A 41 11.12 -7.10 -16.34
C ARG A 41 10.22 -7.91 -15.40
N GLY A 42 9.57 -7.20 -14.49
CA GLY A 42 8.60 -7.78 -13.56
C GLY A 42 9.22 -8.41 -12.31
N SER A 43 10.55 -8.38 -12.16
CA SER A 43 11.21 -8.90 -10.95
C SER A 43 10.93 -8.03 -9.73
N GLU A 44 10.83 -6.71 -9.92
CA GLU A 44 10.59 -5.75 -8.86
C GLU A 44 9.13 -5.32 -8.81
N ALA A 45 8.62 -5.18 -7.60
CA ALA A 45 7.27 -4.70 -7.32
C ALA A 45 7.32 -3.47 -6.41
N VAL A 46 6.42 -2.52 -6.69
CA VAL A 46 6.10 -1.41 -5.78
C VAL A 46 4.66 -1.51 -5.32
N ASP A 47 4.47 -1.34 -4.02
CA ASP A 47 3.16 -1.14 -3.41
C ASP A 47 2.87 0.36 -3.35
N VAL A 48 1.65 0.74 -3.74
CA VAL A 48 1.19 2.12 -3.67
C VAL A 48 -0.01 2.16 -2.74
N THR A 49 0.11 2.93 -1.67
CA THR A 49 -0.95 3.14 -0.67
C THR A 49 -1.46 4.57 -0.79
N TYR A 50 -2.77 4.71 -0.90
CA TYR A 50 -3.47 5.99 -0.92
C TYR A 50 -4.22 6.14 0.40
N THR A 51 -3.96 7.22 1.12
CA THR A 51 -4.69 7.56 2.34
C THR A 51 -5.39 8.90 2.11
N TYR A 52 -6.72 8.85 2.03
CA TYR A 52 -7.55 10.03 1.82
C TYR A 52 -8.25 10.43 3.12
N ASP A 53 -8.26 11.73 3.38
CA ASP A 53 -8.90 12.33 4.55
C ASP A 53 -10.05 13.26 4.15
N ILE A 54 -11.00 13.42 5.07
CA ILE A 54 -12.16 14.30 4.89
C ILE A 54 -11.78 15.77 4.65
N ASN A 55 -10.62 16.22 5.14
CA ASN A 55 -10.13 17.59 4.94
C ASN A 55 -9.46 17.78 3.57
N SER A 56 -9.75 16.90 2.61
CA SER A 56 -9.18 16.89 1.27
C SER A 56 -7.65 16.76 1.26
N LEU A 57 -7.09 15.99 2.18
CA LEU A 57 -5.69 15.58 2.14
C LEU A 57 -5.58 14.20 1.51
N LEU A 58 -4.65 14.06 0.57
CA LEU A 58 -4.29 12.78 -0.02
C LEU A 58 -2.81 12.51 0.22
N GLU A 59 -2.52 11.50 1.01
CA GLU A 59 -1.17 10.95 1.09
C GLU A 59 -1.02 9.81 0.09
N VAL A 60 0.07 9.85 -0.67
CA VAL A 60 0.47 8.79 -1.58
C VAL A 60 1.81 8.27 -1.11
N GLU A 61 1.84 7.00 -0.72
CA GLU A 61 3.04 6.31 -0.27
C GLU A 61 3.39 5.21 -1.28
N VAL A 62 4.64 5.19 -1.74
CA VAL A 62 5.18 4.20 -2.66
C VAL A 62 6.30 3.45 -1.94
N LYS A 63 6.17 2.13 -1.86
CA LYS A 63 7.14 1.24 -1.22
C LYS A 63 7.65 0.19 -2.20
N VAL A 64 8.96 0.04 -2.33
CA VAL A 64 9.57 -1.08 -3.03
C VAL A 64 9.47 -2.32 -2.15
N VAL A 65 8.87 -3.39 -2.67
CA VAL A 65 8.55 -4.59 -1.88
C VAL A 65 9.83 -5.32 -1.43
N SER A 66 10.82 -5.43 -2.32
CA SER A 66 12.07 -6.16 -2.08
C SER A 66 12.99 -5.46 -1.06
N THR A 67 13.18 -4.15 -1.20
CA THR A 67 14.13 -3.37 -0.38
C THR A 67 13.49 -2.69 0.81
N GLY A 68 12.16 -2.54 0.81
CA GLY A 68 11.43 -1.75 1.79
C GLY A 68 11.59 -0.23 1.63
N LEU A 69 12.36 0.24 0.63
CA LEU A 69 12.53 1.66 0.35
C LEU A 69 11.16 2.30 0.14
N THR A 70 10.90 3.39 0.85
CA THR A 70 9.60 4.05 0.86
C THR A 70 9.77 5.54 0.57
N GLN A 71 8.91 6.09 -0.29
CA GLN A 71 8.75 7.53 -0.50
C GLN A 71 7.29 7.91 -0.38
N LYS A 72 7.01 9.13 0.08
CA LYS A 72 5.65 9.63 0.21
C LYS A 72 5.52 11.09 -0.16
N MET A 73 4.33 11.48 -0.56
CA MET A 73 3.93 12.85 -0.87
C MET A 73 2.54 13.09 -0.29
N ILE A 74 2.34 14.28 0.26
CA ILE A 74 1.03 14.75 0.70
C ILE A 74 0.54 15.80 -0.30
N ILE A 75 -0.65 15.62 -0.83
CA ILE A 75 -1.33 16.53 -1.74
C ILE A 75 -2.46 17.20 -0.98
N LYS A 76 -2.48 18.53 -0.99
CA LYS A 76 -3.55 19.34 -0.42
C LYS A 76 -4.62 19.61 -1.48
N GLY A 77 -5.88 19.38 -1.14
CA GLY A 77 -7.02 19.83 -1.95
C GLY A 77 -7.15 21.35 -1.95
N GLN A 78 -7.89 21.88 -2.93
CA GLN A 78 -7.99 23.33 -3.15
C GLN A 78 -8.57 24.09 -1.95
N ASP A 79 -9.48 23.48 -1.21
CA ASP A 79 -10.16 24.10 -0.07
C ASP A 79 -9.45 23.84 1.28
N ASN A 80 -8.29 23.16 1.28
CA ASN A 80 -7.57 22.86 2.50
C ASN A 80 -6.79 24.09 2.99
N GLN A 81 -7.09 24.53 4.21
CA GLN A 81 -6.44 25.69 4.87
C GLN A 81 -5.51 25.29 6.01
N MET A 82 -5.22 23.99 6.15
CA MET A 82 -4.42 23.49 7.25
C MET A 82 -2.95 23.88 7.08
N THR A 83 -2.34 24.24 8.19
CA THR A 83 -0.90 24.45 8.31
C THR A 83 -0.15 23.13 8.13
N ASP A 84 1.14 23.20 7.83
CA ASP A 84 1.96 21.99 7.65
C ASP A 84 2.03 21.14 8.93
N ASP A 85 2.02 21.77 10.10
CA ASP A 85 2.01 21.10 11.41
C ASP A 85 0.70 20.34 11.65
N GLU A 86 -0.45 20.96 11.34
CA GLU A 86 -1.76 20.32 11.45
C GLU A 86 -1.88 19.12 10.51
N ILE A 87 -1.35 19.25 9.28
CA ILE A 87 -1.32 18.18 8.30
C ILE A 87 -0.46 17.02 8.80
N GLN A 88 0.72 17.31 9.33
CA GLN A 88 1.61 16.28 9.84
C GLN A 88 0.96 15.51 11.00
N LYS A 89 0.33 16.23 11.94
CA LYS A 89 -0.43 15.62 13.04
C LYS A 89 -1.59 14.78 12.52
N ARG A 90 -2.33 15.28 11.51
CA ARG A 90 -3.45 14.53 10.92
C ARG A 90 -2.99 13.25 10.24
N MET A 91 -1.85 13.27 9.56
CA MET A 91 -1.29 12.07 8.92
C MET A 91 -0.79 11.05 9.95
N GLU A 92 -0.26 11.52 11.08
CA GLU A 92 0.09 10.65 12.20
C GLU A 92 -1.15 9.97 12.80
N GLU A 93 -2.22 10.72 13.02
CA GLU A 93 -3.51 10.18 13.46
C GLU A 93 -4.10 9.15 12.50
N LEU A 94 -3.82 9.25 11.19
CA LEU A 94 -4.31 8.32 10.18
C LEU A 94 -3.37 7.14 9.92
N SER A 95 -2.17 7.14 10.51
CA SER A 95 -1.14 6.12 10.27
C SER A 95 -1.61 4.70 10.59
N TYR A 96 -2.51 4.55 11.58
CA TYR A 96 -3.09 3.24 11.94
C TYR A 96 -3.84 2.57 10.79
N LEU A 97 -4.40 3.34 9.84
CA LEU A 97 -5.11 2.80 8.68
C LEU A 97 -4.18 2.01 7.74
N LYS A 98 -2.87 2.27 7.81
CA LYS A 98 -1.86 1.59 7.00
C LYS A 98 -1.38 0.27 7.63
N ILE A 99 -1.63 0.09 8.93
CA ILE A 99 -1.22 -1.12 9.64
C ILE A 99 -2.11 -2.27 9.17
N GLN A 100 -1.50 -3.34 8.66
CA GLN A 100 -2.28 -4.51 8.27
C GLN A 100 -2.92 -5.12 9.52
N PRO A 101 -4.14 -5.69 9.44
CA PRO A 101 -4.76 -6.36 10.58
C PRO A 101 -3.82 -7.39 11.23
N ARG A 102 -3.03 -8.11 10.43
CA ARG A 102 -2.01 -9.06 10.92
C ARG A 102 -0.93 -8.41 11.78
N ASP A 103 -0.61 -7.14 11.54
CA ASP A 103 0.45 -6.41 12.22
C ASP A 103 -0.05 -5.65 13.46
N LEU A 104 -1.36 -5.60 13.70
CA LEU A 104 -1.90 -5.11 14.96
C LEU A 104 -1.39 -5.97 16.11
N GLU A 105 -0.98 -5.32 17.19
CA GLU A 105 -0.31 -5.95 18.34
C GLU A 105 -1.14 -7.11 18.92
N GLU A 106 -2.45 -6.91 19.04
CA GLU A 106 -3.41 -7.92 19.51
C GLU A 106 -3.40 -9.19 18.62
N ASN A 107 -3.40 -9.01 17.30
CA ASN A 107 -3.43 -10.14 16.36
C ASN A 107 -2.07 -10.84 16.28
N ARG A 108 -0.96 -10.09 16.35
CA ARG A 108 0.39 -10.66 16.47
C ARG A 108 0.53 -11.49 17.73
N LEU A 109 0.03 -11.00 18.87
CA LEU A 109 0.09 -11.71 20.13
C LEU A 109 -0.70 -13.02 20.09
N VAL A 110 -1.89 -13.01 19.48
CA VAL A 110 -2.69 -14.23 19.29
C VAL A 110 -1.96 -15.23 18.39
N LEU A 111 -1.39 -14.79 17.26
CA LEU A 111 -0.61 -15.66 16.37
C LEU A 111 0.59 -16.28 17.10
N LEU A 112 1.38 -15.47 17.81
CA LEU A 112 2.56 -15.95 18.54
C LEU A 112 2.20 -16.98 19.62
N ARG A 113 1.09 -16.76 20.35
CA ARG A 113 0.60 -17.73 21.32
C ARG A 113 0.10 -19.01 20.65
N ALA A 114 -0.59 -18.89 19.51
CA ALA A 114 -1.09 -20.04 18.76
C ALA A 114 0.04 -20.89 18.17
N GLU A 115 1.06 -20.25 17.61
CA GLU A 115 2.28 -20.91 17.12
C GLU A 115 3.01 -21.66 18.24
N ARG A 116 3.17 -21.05 19.41
CA ARG A 116 3.77 -21.73 20.57
C ARG A 116 2.97 -22.97 20.98
N MET A 117 1.64 -22.87 21.06
CA MET A 117 0.79 -24.03 21.35
C MET A 117 0.89 -25.12 20.27
N TYR A 118 1.06 -24.73 19.01
CA TYR A 118 1.23 -25.67 17.89
C TYR A 118 2.53 -26.47 18.01
N GLU A 119 3.63 -25.80 18.37
CA GLU A 119 4.93 -26.44 18.60
C GLU A 119 4.89 -27.44 19.76
N GLU A 120 4.25 -27.05 20.88
CA GLU A 120 4.11 -27.89 22.08
C GLU A 120 3.11 -29.05 21.91
N ALA A 121 2.14 -28.93 20.99
CA ALA A 121 1.11 -29.95 20.75
C ALA A 121 1.61 -31.10 19.85
N LEU A 122 0.98 -32.27 19.99
CA LEU A 122 1.22 -33.45 19.15
C LEU A 122 -0.10 -34.00 18.59
N GLY A 123 0.02 -34.87 17.57
CA GLY A 123 -1.11 -35.63 17.02
C GLY A 123 -2.25 -34.74 16.50
N ASP A 124 -3.49 -35.12 16.82
CA ASP A 124 -4.67 -34.42 16.29
C ASP A 124 -4.84 -33.00 16.86
N ARG A 125 -4.33 -32.73 18.07
CA ARG A 125 -4.35 -31.38 18.63
C ARG A 125 -3.50 -30.41 17.82
N ARG A 126 -2.34 -30.86 17.33
CA ARG A 126 -1.49 -30.07 16.42
C ARG A 126 -2.22 -29.75 15.11
N LYS A 127 -2.87 -30.74 14.50
CA LYS A 127 -3.66 -30.54 13.27
C LYS A 127 -4.84 -29.58 13.48
N GLU A 128 -5.44 -29.59 14.68
CA GLU A 128 -6.52 -28.67 15.01
C GLU A 128 -6.03 -27.22 15.10
N LEU A 129 -4.91 -27.01 15.80
CA LEU A 129 -4.28 -25.69 15.91
C LEU A 129 -3.85 -25.14 14.55
N ASP A 130 -3.25 -25.98 13.70
CA ASP A 130 -2.87 -25.60 12.32
C ASP A 130 -4.06 -25.07 11.52
N ARG A 131 -5.20 -25.76 11.59
CA ARG A 131 -6.44 -25.33 10.93
C ARG A 131 -6.92 -23.98 11.46
N TYR A 132 -6.95 -23.78 12.78
CA TYR A 132 -7.37 -22.50 13.34
C TYR A 132 -6.42 -21.34 12.99
N ILE A 133 -5.11 -21.58 13.06
CA ILE A 133 -4.09 -20.59 12.66
C ILE A 133 -4.30 -20.21 11.19
N THR A 134 -4.43 -21.20 10.31
CA THR A 134 -4.65 -20.98 8.87
C THR A 134 -5.92 -20.16 8.60
N VAL A 135 -7.03 -20.51 9.25
CA VAL A 135 -8.30 -19.77 9.11
C VAL A 135 -8.18 -18.35 9.64
N PHE A 136 -7.50 -18.15 10.77
CA PHE A 136 -7.30 -16.83 11.35
C PHE A 136 -6.43 -15.95 10.46
N GLU A 137 -5.31 -16.46 9.96
CA GLU A 137 -4.47 -15.74 8.99
C GLU A 137 -5.22 -15.36 7.72
N ALA A 138 -6.07 -16.26 7.21
CA ALA A 138 -6.91 -15.99 6.05
C ALA A 138 -7.94 -14.88 6.33
N ALA A 139 -8.51 -14.83 7.53
CA ALA A 139 -9.42 -13.77 7.95
C ALA A 139 -8.71 -12.41 8.03
N LEU A 140 -7.50 -12.37 8.60
CA LEU A 140 -6.68 -11.16 8.68
C LEU A 140 -6.30 -10.61 7.30
N LYS A 141 -6.06 -11.49 6.31
CA LYS A 141 -5.82 -11.09 4.91
C LYS A 141 -7.06 -10.52 4.21
N LYS A 142 -8.28 -11.00 4.52
CA LYS A 142 -9.52 -10.56 3.86
C LYS A 142 -10.03 -9.19 4.32
N GLY A 143 -9.66 -8.72 5.51
CA GLY A 143 -10.15 -7.46 6.09
C GLY A 143 -9.96 -6.20 5.24
N LYS A 144 -9.04 -6.21 4.26
CA LYS A 144 -8.71 -5.04 3.42
C LYS A 144 -9.71 -4.75 2.29
N LYS A 145 -10.56 -5.70 1.87
CA LYS A 145 -11.39 -5.55 0.66
C LYS A 145 -12.60 -4.60 0.77
N ARG A 146 -12.93 -4.06 1.95
CA ARG A 146 -14.13 -3.21 2.13
C ARG A 146 -13.92 -1.71 1.91
N GLY A 147 -12.68 -1.23 1.79
CA GLY A 147 -12.37 0.20 1.56
C GLY A 147 -12.16 0.60 0.10
N ASP A 148 -12.01 -0.35 -0.83
CA ASP A 148 -11.51 -0.10 -2.20
C ASP A 148 -12.60 0.18 -3.24
N ARG A 149 -13.78 0.68 -2.81
CA ARG A 149 -14.85 1.12 -3.72
C ARG A 149 -14.87 2.64 -3.82
N GLY A 150 -13.96 3.20 -4.62
CA GLY A 150 -13.97 4.63 -4.89
C GLY A 150 -12.81 5.12 -5.74
N GLY A 151 -12.77 4.75 -7.02
CA GLY A 151 -11.92 5.44 -8.00
C GLY A 151 -11.38 4.53 -9.09
N GLN A 152 -12.17 4.30 -10.15
CA GLN A 152 -11.60 3.99 -11.44
C GLN A 152 -10.81 5.22 -11.90
N ARG A 153 -9.49 5.24 -11.73
CA ARG A 153 -8.63 6.27 -12.31
C ARG A 153 -7.44 5.64 -13.02
N GLY A 154 -7.34 5.97 -14.31
CA GLY A 154 -6.49 5.33 -15.29
C GLY A 154 -5.01 5.37 -14.92
N ILE A 155 -4.45 4.19 -14.68
CA ILE A 155 -3.00 3.98 -14.62
C ILE A 155 -2.48 4.03 -16.05
N GLU A 156 -1.97 5.19 -16.46
CA GLU A 156 -1.24 5.32 -17.72
C GLU A 156 0.16 4.70 -17.53
N ARG A 157 0.37 3.54 -18.17
CA ARG A 157 1.66 2.86 -18.22
C ARG A 157 2.52 3.59 -19.23
N ASP A 158 3.56 4.28 -18.79
CA ASP A 158 4.50 4.98 -19.67
C ASP A 158 5.22 3.97 -20.59
N PRO A 159 4.97 3.97 -21.91
CA PRO A 159 5.79 3.25 -22.87
C PRO A 159 6.97 4.17 -23.20
N GLY A 160 7.85 4.39 -22.22
CA GLY A 160 9.07 5.19 -22.36
C GLY A 160 9.79 5.02 -23.71
N ARG A 161 10.22 6.16 -24.24
CA ARG A 161 10.85 6.33 -25.54
C ARG A 161 12.03 5.38 -25.74
N ARG A 162 12.10 4.81 -26.95
CA ARG A 162 13.31 4.18 -27.49
C ARG A 162 14.34 5.28 -27.76
N GLY A 163 15.51 5.15 -27.16
CA GLY A 163 16.77 5.74 -27.64
C GLY A 163 17.66 4.59 -28.07
#